data_AF-A0A932NSZ0-F1
#
_entry.id   AF-A0A932NSZ0-F1
#
_cell.length_a   1.000
_cell.length_b   1.000
_cell.length_c   1.000
_cell.angle_alpha   90.00
_cell.angle_beta   90.00
_cell.angle_gamma   90.00
#
_symmetry.space_group_name_H-M   'P 1'
#
loop_
_entity.id
_entity.type
_entity.pdbx_description
1 polymer ?
#
loop_
_entity_poly.entity_id
_entity_poly.type
_entity_poly.pdbx_seq_one_letter_code
_entity_poly.pdbx_strand_id
1 'polypeptide(L)'
;KVKEGGQIRHVFFDTGRDQLLAFMEACGVPGIPAEYDAGINRGLGVPSGFYHFAFEAGSVAALEERRQELLAKGVKVTEVVHHDAAKSIYFKDPNGLQLEYCCFTRDTGTEDDVRMQERFELSVQALGLEDTERLPPSHRRG
;
A
#
# COMPACT_ATOMS: atom_id res chain seq x y z
N LYS A 1 8.05 -19.87 16.51
CA LYS A 1 7.22 -21.10 16.57
C LYS A 1 6.02 -20.84 17.46
N VAL A 2 4.83 -21.28 17.06
CA VAL A 2 3.63 -21.15 17.90
C VAL A 2 3.55 -22.39 18.80
N LYS A 3 3.19 -22.19 20.08
CA LYS A 3 3.23 -23.24 21.10
C LYS A 3 2.29 -24.41 20.76
N GLU A 4 1.16 -24.10 20.16
CA GLU A 4 0.09 -25.04 19.76
C GLU A 4 0.34 -25.68 18.37
N GLY A 5 1.45 -25.36 17.70
CA GLY A 5 1.82 -25.89 16.39
C GLY A 5 1.96 -24.81 15.31
N GLY A 6 2.83 -25.05 14.34
CA GLY A 6 3.11 -24.11 13.25
C GLY A 6 4.20 -23.06 13.54
N GLN A 7 4.40 -22.16 12.58
CA GLN A 7 5.46 -21.14 12.61
C GLN A 7 4.93 -19.79 12.13
N ILE A 8 5.51 -18.72 12.66
CA ILE A 8 5.37 -17.37 12.12
C ILE A 8 6.72 -16.98 11.55
N ARG A 9 6.76 -16.61 10.27
CA ARG A 9 7.90 -15.96 9.63
C ARG A 9 7.73 -14.46 9.77
N HIS A 10 8.84 -13.76 9.98
CA HIS A 10 8.83 -12.31 10.21
C HIS A 10 10.02 -11.70 9.48
N VAL A 11 9.76 -10.70 8.65
CA VAL A 11 10.79 -9.94 7.94
C VAL A 11 10.67 -8.46 8.30
N PHE A 12 11.82 -7.80 8.45
CA PHE A 12 11.93 -6.36 8.63
C PHE A 12 12.64 -5.75 7.44
N PHE A 13 12.13 -4.61 7.00
CA PHE A 13 12.75 -3.74 6.01
C PHE A 13 13.15 -2.44 6.71
N ASP A 14 14.39 -2.02 6.51
CA ASP A 14 14.85 -0.68 6.90
C ASP A 14 14.23 0.34 5.94
N THR A 15 13.51 1.31 6.49
CA THR A 15 12.87 2.40 5.73
C THR A 15 13.54 3.75 5.97
N GLY A 16 14.70 3.75 6.64
CA GLY A 16 15.48 4.92 7.02
C GLY A 16 14.99 5.58 8.30
N ARG A 17 15.82 6.48 8.86
CA ARG A 17 15.51 7.27 10.07
C ARG A 17 15.10 6.40 11.27
N ASP A 18 15.81 5.28 11.46
CA ASP A 18 15.56 4.29 12.52
C ASP A 18 14.13 3.71 12.50
N GLN A 19 13.46 3.76 11.35
CA GLN A 19 12.13 3.18 11.15
C GLN A 19 12.22 1.83 10.43
N LEU A 20 11.30 0.93 10.81
CA LEU A 20 11.19 -0.41 10.25
C LEU A 20 9.79 -0.64 9.72
N LEU A 21 9.69 -1.26 8.55
CA LEU A 21 8.45 -1.85 8.05
C LEU A 21 8.55 -3.36 8.17
N ALA A 22 7.51 -4.00 8.71
CA ALA A 22 7.53 -5.42 9.02
C ALA A 22 6.36 -6.17 8.36
N PHE A 23 6.64 -7.40 7.92
CA PHE A 23 5.63 -8.32 7.39
C PHE A 23 5.73 -9.66 8.09
N MET A 24 4.58 -10.26 8.39
CA MET A 24 4.48 -11.57 9.04
C MET A 24 3.70 -12.53 8.17
N GLU A 25 4.06 -13.80 8.25
CA GLU A 25 3.39 -14.89 7.54
C GLU A 25 3.22 -16.08 8.47
N ALA A 26 2.02 -16.66 8.49
CA ALA A 26 1.73 -17.87 9.23
C ALA A 26 1.94 -19.11 8.35
N CYS A 27 2.64 -20.11 8.88
CA CYS A 27 2.87 -21.39 8.22
C CYS A 27 2.39 -22.53 9.12
N GLY A 28 1.25 -23.14 8.77
CA GLY A 28 0.69 -24.29 9.48
C GLY A 28 0.24 -24.00 10.92
N VAL A 29 -0.17 -22.75 11.20
CA VAL A 29 -0.68 -22.35 12.52
C VAL A 29 -2.15 -22.73 12.64
N PRO A 30 -2.57 -23.52 13.65
CA PRO A 30 -3.97 -23.88 13.84
C PRO A 30 -4.89 -22.65 13.92
N GLY A 31 -5.98 -22.67 13.16
CA GLY A 31 -6.96 -21.57 13.10
C GLY A 31 -6.65 -20.49 12.05
N ILE A 32 -5.47 -20.50 11.43
CA ILE A 32 -5.16 -19.65 10.27
C ILE A 32 -5.23 -20.50 9.00
N PRO A 33 -6.00 -20.10 7.97
CA PRO A 33 -6.03 -20.81 6.70
C PRO A 33 -4.65 -20.93 6.06
N ALA A 34 -4.39 -22.06 5.38
CA ALA A 34 -3.14 -22.25 4.62
C ALA A 34 -3.04 -21.30 3.42
N GLU A 35 -4.18 -20.94 2.84
CA GLU A 35 -4.30 -19.95 1.77
C GLU A 35 -5.30 -18.89 2.22
N TYR A 36 -4.91 -17.62 2.12
CA TYR A 36 -5.74 -16.47 2.44
C TYR A 36 -5.35 -15.29 1.56
N ASP A 37 -6.27 -14.32 1.42
CA ASP A 37 -5.95 -13.06 0.76
C ASP A 37 -5.11 -12.19 1.69
N ALA A 38 -3.83 -12.01 1.33
CA ALA A 38 -2.91 -11.14 2.07
C ALA A 38 -3.09 -9.65 1.73
N GLY A 39 -3.88 -9.31 0.70
CA GLY A 39 -4.14 -7.93 0.30
C GLY A 39 -5.16 -7.24 1.20
N ILE A 40 -4.72 -6.39 2.12
CA ILE A 40 -5.59 -5.70 3.09
C ILE A 40 -6.80 -5.00 2.46
N ASN A 41 -6.59 -4.27 1.36
CA ASN A 41 -7.67 -3.53 0.68
C ASN A 41 -8.68 -4.47 0.03
N ARG A 42 -8.22 -5.54 -0.63
CA ARG A 42 -9.10 -6.55 -1.25
C ARG A 42 -9.89 -7.30 -0.20
N GLY A 43 -9.26 -7.68 0.91
CA GLY A 43 -9.92 -8.31 2.05
C GLY A 43 -10.98 -7.42 2.71
N LEU A 44 -10.79 -6.10 2.70
CA LEU A 44 -11.76 -5.11 3.19
C LEU A 44 -12.80 -4.67 2.15
N GLY A 45 -12.64 -5.05 0.88
CA GLY A 45 -13.53 -4.63 -0.21
C GLY A 45 -13.43 -3.15 -0.56
N VAL A 46 -12.26 -2.53 -0.34
CA VAL A 46 -12.01 -1.11 -0.65
C VAL A 46 -10.97 -0.95 -1.78
N PRO A 47 -10.95 0.19 -2.49
CA PRO A 47 -9.93 0.46 -3.51
C PRO A 47 -8.49 0.32 -3.00
N SER A 48 -7.55 -0.03 -3.89
CA SER A 48 -6.15 -0.25 -3.48
C SER A 48 -5.47 0.97 -2.87
N GLY A 49 -5.92 2.17 -3.22
CA GLY A 49 -5.35 3.43 -2.74
C GLY A 49 -5.75 3.80 -1.31
N PHE A 50 -6.62 3.04 -0.62
CA PHE A 50 -7.13 3.44 0.70
C PHE A 50 -6.11 3.17 1.79
N TYR A 51 -5.65 1.92 1.91
CA TYR A 51 -4.52 1.56 2.77
C TYR A 51 -3.27 1.39 1.93
N HIS A 52 -2.33 2.32 2.06
CA HIS A 52 -1.05 2.31 1.36
C HIS A 52 0.06 2.83 2.28
N PHE A 53 1.30 2.57 1.89
CA PHE A 53 2.49 3.07 2.60
C PHE A 53 3.35 3.90 1.66
N ALA A 54 3.73 5.09 2.10
CA ALA A 54 4.54 6.03 1.32
C ALA A 54 5.98 6.09 1.83
N PHE A 55 6.92 6.06 0.90
CA PHE A 55 8.35 6.24 1.12
C PHE A 55 8.78 7.59 0.55
N GLU A 56 9.52 8.36 1.33
CA GLU A 56 10.03 9.65 0.87
C GLU A 56 11.23 9.45 -0.08
N ALA A 57 11.13 10.00 -1.29
CA ALA A 57 12.16 9.99 -2.32
C ALA A 57 13.12 11.18 -2.21
N GLY A 58 12.76 12.22 -1.46
CA GLY A 58 13.61 13.37 -1.12
C GLY A 58 13.75 14.43 -2.21
N SER A 59 13.68 14.07 -3.50
CA SER A 59 13.60 15.04 -4.59
C SER A 59 12.80 14.51 -5.78
N VAL A 60 12.33 15.42 -6.64
CA VAL A 60 11.64 15.05 -7.90
C VAL A 60 12.54 14.23 -8.81
N ALA A 61 13.83 14.55 -8.87
CA ALA A 61 14.79 13.78 -9.67
C ALA A 61 14.96 12.34 -9.14
N ALA A 62 15.06 12.18 -7.82
CA ALA A 62 15.13 10.87 -7.19
C ALA A 62 13.82 10.07 -7.34
N LEU A 63 12.67 10.74 -7.30
CA LEU A 63 11.37 10.12 -7.57
C LEU A 63 11.32 9.53 -8.99
N GLU A 64 11.77 10.29 -9.99
CA GLU A 64 11.84 9.82 -11.37
C GLU A 64 12.85 8.68 -11.54
N GLU A 65 14.01 8.75 -10.88
CA GLU A 65 15.00 7.67 -10.88
C GLU A 65 14.39 6.37 -10.31
N ARG A 66 13.67 6.45 -9.18
CA ARG A 66 12.97 5.30 -8.59
C ARG A 66 11.90 4.74 -9.52
N ARG A 67 11.17 5.60 -10.22
CA ARG A 67 10.20 5.18 -11.23
C ARG A 67 10.88 4.35 -12.33
N GLN A 68 11.99 4.85 -12.88
CA GLN A 68 12.72 4.14 -13.93
C GLN A 68 13.31 2.82 -13.43
N GLU A 69 13.84 2.79 -12.20
CA GLU A 69 14.36 1.57 -11.57
C GLU A 69 13.28 0.49 -11.46
N LEU A 70 12.08 0.86 -11.00
CA LEU A 70 10.94 -0.04 -10.87
C LEU A 70 10.45 -0.54 -12.23
N LEU A 71 10.33 0.34 -13.22
CA LEU A 71 9.95 -0.03 -14.59
C LEU A 71 10.96 -0.98 -15.22
N ALA A 72 12.26 -0.74 -15.04
CA ALA A 72 13.33 -1.62 -15.52
C ALA A 72 13.28 -3.02 -14.88
N LYS A 73 12.73 -3.13 -13.67
CA LYS A 73 12.45 -4.40 -12.98
C LYS A 73 11.13 -5.05 -13.39
N GLY A 74 10.40 -4.48 -14.35
CA GLY A 74 9.11 -4.99 -14.83
C GLY A 74 7.93 -4.70 -13.90
N VAL A 75 8.11 -3.81 -12.91
CA VAL A 75 7.01 -3.39 -12.02
C VAL A 75 6.12 -2.42 -12.78
N LYS A 76 4.80 -2.61 -12.69
CA LYS A 76 3.84 -1.62 -13.19
C LYS A 76 3.80 -0.42 -12.24
N VAL A 77 4.10 0.76 -12.75
CA VAL A 77 4.14 2.02 -12.00
C VAL A 77 3.28 3.05 -12.71
N THR A 78 2.57 3.88 -11.95
CA THR A 78 1.83 5.02 -12.51
C THR A 78 2.80 6.03 -13.16
N GLU A 79 2.26 6.95 -13.96
CA GLU A 79 2.93 8.23 -14.19
C GLU A 79 3.04 9.02 -12.88
N VAL A 80 3.83 10.10 -12.88
CA VAL A 80 3.91 11.00 -11.72
C VAL A 80 2.58 11.70 -11.52
N VAL A 81 2.01 11.50 -10.34
CA VAL A 81 0.79 12.14 -9.85
C VAL A 81 1.18 13.39 -9.08
N HIS A 82 0.48 14.48 -9.33
CA HIS A 82 0.69 15.75 -8.66
C HIS A 82 -0.39 15.96 -7.61
N HIS A 83 0.02 15.89 -6.34
CA HIS A 83 -0.76 16.36 -5.21
C HIS A 83 -0.31 17.79 -4.90
N ASP A 84 -1.22 18.63 -4.41
CA ASP A 84 -0.96 20.04 -4.05
C ASP A 84 0.43 20.28 -3.43
N ALA A 85 0.81 19.46 -2.44
CA ALA A 85 2.06 19.55 -1.70
C ALA A 85 3.12 18.48 -2.04
N ALA A 86 2.84 17.54 -2.93
CA ALA A 86 3.70 16.40 -3.18
C ALA A 86 3.60 15.85 -4.61
N LYS A 87 4.69 15.29 -5.13
CA LYS A 87 4.65 14.46 -6.33
C LYS A 87 4.81 13.01 -5.93
N SER A 88 4.04 12.12 -6.54
CA SER A 88 4.01 10.72 -6.15
C SER A 88 3.97 9.78 -7.35
N ILE A 89 4.49 8.58 -7.16
CA ILE A 89 4.31 7.44 -8.06
C ILE A 89 3.76 6.28 -7.23
N TYR A 90 2.91 5.46 -7.85
CA TYR A 90 2.27 4.34 -7.18
C TYR A 90 2.57 3.03 -7.89
N PHE A 91 2.74 1.97 -7.11
CA PHE A 91 2.97 0.60 -7.56
C PHE A 91 2.38 -0.38 -6.55
N LYS A 92 2.38 -1.68 -6.86
CA LYS A 92 1.85 -2.71 -5.96
C LYS A 92 2.92 -3.72 -5.58
N ASP A 93 2.88 -4.17 -4.33
CA ASP A 93 3.63 -5.34 -3.89
C ASP A 93 3.00 -6.64 -4.46
N PRO A 94 3.65 -7.81 -4.27
CA PRO A 94 3.11 -9.09 -4.72
C PRO A 94 1.75 -9.48 -4.11
N ASN A 95 1.38 -8.91 -2.95
CA ASN A 95 0.10 -9.15 -2.28
C ASN A 95 -0.99 -8.15 -2.70
N GLY A 96 -0.67 -7.18 -3.56
CA GLY A 96 -1.58 -6.14 -4.02
C GLY A 96 -1.70 -4.93 -3.09
N LEU A 97 -0.86 -4.82 -2.05
CA LEU A 97 -0.73 -3.60 -1.25
C LEU A 97 -0.16 -2.49 -2.12
N GLN A 98 -0.83 -1.34 -2.15
CA GLN A 98 -0.33 -0.17 -2.87
C GLN A 98 0.80 0.47 -2.06
N LEU A 99 1.92 0.70 -2.73
CA LEU A 99 3.08 1.40 -2.22
C LEU A 99 3.26 2.70 -3.02
N GLU A 100 3.78 3.70 -2.34
CA GLU A 100 3.99 5.03 -2.88
C GLU A 100 5.46 5.43 -2.67
N TYR A 101 6.08 5.99 -3.70
CA TYR A 101 7.17 6.93 -3.48
C TYR A 101 6.62 8.33 -3.65
N CYS A 102 6.94 9.23 -2.72
CA CYS A 102 6.54 10.63 -2.79
C CYS A 102 7.74 11.55 -2.61
N CYS A 103 7.61 12.77 -3.10
CA CYS A 103 8.53 13.86 -2.83
C CYS A 103 7.70 15.09 -2.52
N PHE A 104 7.93 15.70 -1.36
CA PHE A 104 7.27 16.95 -1.02
C PHE A 104 7.82 18.11 -1.86
N THR A 105 6.92 18.99 -2.32
CA THR A 105 7.27 20.20 -3.10
C THR A 105 7.30 21.46 -2.23
N ARG A 106 6.87 21.34 -0.98
CA ARG A 106 6.94 22.34 0.10
C ARG A 106 7.14 21.63 1.43
N ASP A 107 7.46 22.39 2.49
CA ASP A 107 7.46 21.84 3.86
C ASP A 107 6.10 21.24 4.20
N THR A 108 6.11 20.10 4.90
CA THR A 108 4.92 19.38 5.35
C THR A 108 4.82 19.24 6.86
N GLY A 109 3.64 18.86 7.33
CA GLY A 109 3.33 18.78 8.76
C GLY A 109 2.70 20.06 9.31
N THR A 110 2.15 20.92 8.43
CA THR A 110 1.29 22.03 8.85
C THR A 110 -0.03 21.51 9.42
N GLU A 111 -0.82 22.37 10.08
CA GLU A 111 -2.16 21.97 10.56
C GLU A 111 -3.06 21.42 9.44
N ASP A 112 -2.88 21.92 8.21
CA ASP A 112 -3.62 21.47 7.03
C ASP A 112 -3.19 20.07 6.59
N ASP A 113 -1.92 19.70 6.75
CA ASP A 113 -1.36 18.41 6.31
C ASP A 113 -1.76 17.25 7.24
N VAL A 114 -1.90 17.51 8.54
CA VAL A 114 -2.19 16.49 9.57
C VAL A 114 -3.68 16.22 9.78
N ARG A 115 -4.55 16.85 8.98
CA ARG A 115 -6.01 16.64 8.99
C ARG A 115 -6.46 16.01 7.68
N MET A 116 -7.60 15.31 7.73
CA MET A 116 -8.27 14.83 6.52
C MET A 116 -8.78 16.03 5.72
N GLN A 117 -8.46 16.07 4.42
CA GLN A 117 -8.79 17.17 3.51
C GLN A 117 -9.20 16.59 2.15
N GLU A 118 -9.99 17.36 1.39
CA GLU A 118 -10.27 17.08 -0.02
C GLU A 118 -9.07 17.55 -0.86
N ARG A 119 -8.20 16.62 -1.28
CA ARG A 119 -6.93 16.96 -1.97
C ARG A 119 -6.93 16.70 -3.46
N PHE A 120 -7.89 15.92 -3.95
CA PHE A 120 -7.98 15.53 -5.35
C PHE A 120 -9.40 15.10 -5.72
N GLU A 121 -9.69 15.11 -7.01
CA GLU A 121 -10.90 14.53 -7.61
C GLU A 121 -10.49 13.31 -8.45
N LEU A 122 -11.18 12.18 -8.25
CA LEU A 122 -10.95 10.95 -9.01
C LEU A 122 -12.29 10.38 -9.49
N SER A 123 -12.29 9.79 -10.68
CA SER A 123 -13.43 9.02 -11.16
C SER A 123 -13.55 7.69 -10.42
N VAL A 124 -14.77 7.14 -10.37
CA VAL A 124 -15.03 5.77 -9.87
C VAL A 124 -14.17 4.74 -10.62
N GLN A 125 -13.96 4.98 -11.92
CA GLN A 125 -13.05 4.18 -12.75
C GLN A 125 -11.61 4.22 -12.24
N ALA A 126 -11.09 5.40 -11.88
CA ALA A 126 -9.75 5.55 -11.34
C ALA A 126 -9.59 4.90 -9.95
N LEU A 127 -10.69 4.75 -9.21
CA LEU A 127 -10.72 3.96 -7.97
C LEU A 127 -10.75 2.44 -8.21
N GLY A 128 -10.88 1.98 -9.46
CA GLY A 128 -10.92 0.56 -9.80
C GLY A 128 -12.13 -0.17 -9.23
N LEU A 129 -13.25 0.54 -9.04
CA LEU A 129 -14.48 0.03 -8.42
C LEU A 129 -15.48 -0.57 -9.41
N GLU A 130 -15.14 -0.68 -10.70
CA GLU A 130 -16.08 -1.10 -11.74
C GLU A 130 -16.37 -2.61 -11.73
N ASP A 131 -15.43 -3.44 -11.27
CA ASP A 131 -15.63 -4.88 -11.08
C ASP A 131 -16.29 -5.20 -9.72
N THR A 132 -17.59 -4.93 -9.65
CA THR A 132 -18.48 -5.35 -8.55
C THR A 132 -19.07 -6.75 -8.78
N GLU A 133 -18.32 -7.70 -9.34
CA GLU A 133 -18.70 -9.12 -9.24
C GLU A 133 -18.46 -9.61 -7.81
N ARG A 134 -19.48 -9.37 -6.97
CA ARG A 134 -19.87 -10.06 -5.73
C ARG A 134 -18.74 -10.79 -5.00
N LEU A 135 -18.18 -10.13 -4.00
CA LEU A 135 -17.85 -10.85 -2.76
C LEU A 135 -19.15 -11.51 -2.26
N PRO A 136 -19.19 -12.84 -2.02
CA PRO A 136 -20.35 -13.47 -1.42
C PRO A 136 -20.61 -12.82 -0.05
N PRO A 137 -21.88 -12.63 0.36
CA PRO A 137 -22.20 -11.97 1.61
C PRO A 137 -21.51 -12.72 2.75
N SER A 138 -20.66 -12.01 3.49
CA SER A 138 -20.13 -12.50 4.75
C SER A 138 -21.32 -12.86 5.64
N HIS A 139 -21.31 -14.07 6.17
CA HIS A 139 -22.33 -14.54 7.09
C HIS A 139 -22.46 -13.53 8.25
N ARG A 140 -23.55 -12.76 8.26
CA ARG A 140 -24.04 -12.15 9.49
C ARG A 140 -24.38 -13.31 10.42
N ARG A 141 -23.54 -13.55 11.42
CA ARG A 141 -23.94 -14.36 12.57
C ARG A 141 -25.01 -13.56 13.31
N GLY A 142 -26.17 -14.19 13.49
CA GLY A 142 -27.21 -13.72 14.40
C GLY A 142 -26.85 -13.94 15.85
#